data_AF-A0A058ZWH3-F1
#
_entry.id   AF-A0A058ZWH3-F1
#
_cell.length_a   1.000
_cell.length_b   1.000
_cell.length_c   1.000
_cell.angle_alpha   90.00
_cell.angle_beta   90.00
_cell.angle_gamma   90.00
#
_symmetry.space_group_name_H-M   'P 1'
#
loop_
_entity.id
_entity.type
_entity.pdbx_description
1 polymer ?
#
loop_
_entity_poly.entity_id
_entity_poly.type
_entity_poly.pdbx_seq_one_letter_code
_entity_poly.pdbx_strand_id
1 'polypeptide(L)'
;MLKHSELDKRKEVFQAVENAILKLGLEKIWEVKPLVTGKDIMNILQLKCGGPSVKEWQQKLLAWQLANPAGTADECLEWMRQTHLKRIKME
;
A
#
# COMPACT_ATOMS: atom_id res chain seq x y z
N MET A 1 11.44 2.46 42.92
CA MET A 1 11.41 1.24 42.06
C MET A 1 10.43 1.29 40.88
N LEU A 2 9.47 2.21 40.78
CA LEU A 2 8.46 2.22 39.70
C LEU A 2 8.94 2.71 38.31
N LYS A 3 10.10 3.38 38.19
CA LYS A 3 10.55 3.95 36.91
C LYS A 3 11.17 2.93 35.94
N HIS A 4 11.75 1.84 36.42
CA HIS A 4 12.33 0.82 35.54
C HIS A 4 11.23 0.06 34.77
N SER A 5 10.15 -0.32 35.44
CA SER A 5 9.08 -1.12 34.82
C SER A 5 8.32 -0.39 33.71
N GLU A 6 8.23 0.94 33.74
CA GLU A 6 7.61 1.71 32.65
C GLU A 6 8.55 1.86 31.45
N LEU A 7 9.85 2.02 31.69
CA LEU A 7 10.85 2.07 30.62
C LEU A 7 10.97 0.71 29.91
N ASP A 8 10.93 -0.38 30.66
CA ASP A 8 10.96 -1.75 30.12
C ASP A 8 9.74 -2.01 29.22
N LYS A 9 8.53 -1.64 29.67
CA LYS A 9 7.31 -1.75 28.85
C LYS A 9 7.39 -0.92 27.57
N ARG A 10 7.92 0.30 27.63
CA ARG A 10 8.09 1.14 26.44
C ARG A 10 9.10 0.51 25.47
N LYS A 11 10.20 -0.03 25.99
CA LYS A 11 11.21 -0.73 25.20
C LYS A 11 10.62 -1.95 24.49
N GLU A 12 9.82 -2.76 25.16
CA GLU A 12 9.14 -3.90 24.57
C GLU A 12 8.26 -3.49 23.38
N VAL A 13 7.53 -2.37 23.48
CA VAL A 13 6.72 -1.85 22.37
C VAL A 13 7.58 -1.46 21.18
N PHE A 14 8.68 -0.72 21.40
CA PHE A 14 9.59 -0.35 20.30
C PHE A 14 10.21 -1.58 19.64
N GLN A 15 10.65 -2.57 20.43
CA GLN A 15 11.21 -3.82 19.92
C GLN A 15 10.17 -4.62 19.14
N ALA A 16 8.92 -4.66 19.60
CA ALA A 16 7.84 -5.35 18.88
C ALA A 16 7.58 -4.71 17.51
N VAL A 17 7.57 -3.38 17.43
CA VAL A 17 7.40 -2.64 16.16
C VAL A 17 8.60 -2.84 15.24
N GLU A 18 9.83 -2.70 15.74
CA GLU A 18 11.05 -2.93 14.97
C GLU A 18 11.11 -4.35 14.40
N ASN A 19 10.84 -5.35 15.23
CA ASN A 19 10.80 -6.75 14.79
C ASN A 19 9.72 -6.99 13.73
N ALA A 20 8.56 -6.34 13.84
CA ALA A 20 7.50 -6.45 12.83
C ALA A 20 7.94 -5.84 11.49
N ILE A 21 8.59 -4.67 11.52
CA ILE A 21 9.13 -4.01 10.31
C ILE A 21 10.14 -4.93 9.61
N LEU A 22 11.11 -5.46 10.35
CA LEU A 22 12.14 -6.36 9.81
C LEU A 22 11.54 -7.67 9.27
N LYS A 23 10.62 -8.29 10.02
CA LYS A 23 9.98 -9.56 9.61
C LYS A 23 9.14 -9.41 8.33
N LEU A 24 8.56 -8.23 8.11
CA LEU A 24 7.77 -7.91 6.93
C LEU A 24 8.62 -7.34 5.77
N GLY A 25 9.92 -7.11 5.96
CA GLY A 25 10.80 -6.52 4.94
C GLY A 25 10.48 -5.05 4.64
N LEU A 26 10.00 -4.30 5.64
CA LEU A 26 9.54 -2.91 5.49
C LEU A 26 10.59 -1.86 5.90
N GLU A 27 11.81 -2.28 6.25
CA GLU A 27 12.88 -1.43 6.76
C GLU A 27 13.38 -0.38 5.77
N LYS A 28 13.03 -0.50 4.48
CA LYS A 28 13.32 0.47 3.42
C LYS A 28 12.10 0.80 2.57
N ILE A 29 10.90 0.69 3.14
CA ILE A 29 9.67 0.84 2.36
C ILE A 29 9.53 2.23 1.70
N TRP A 30 10.14 3.27 2.28
CA TRP A 30 10.17 4.62 1.68
C TRP A 30 11.00 4.71 0.39
N GLU A 31 11.89 3.75 0.12
CA GLU A 31 12.65 3.67 -1.14
C GLU A 31 11.86 2.97 -2.25
N VAL A 32 10.81 2.21 -1.88
CA VAL A 32 10.00 1.45 -2.81
C VAL A 32 9.09 2.38 -3.60
N LYS A 33 9.25 2.39 -4.92
CA LYS A 33 8.40 3.16 -5.83
C LYS A 33 7.09 2.40 -6.08
N PRO A 34 5.96 3.12 -6.19
CA PRO A 34 4.72 2.52 -6.68
C PRO A 34 4.93 1.87 -8.04
N LEU A 35 4.41 0.65 -8.23
CA LEU A 35 4.47 -0.08 -9.50
C LEU A 35 3.71 0.63 -10.63
N VAL A 36 2.72 1.44 -10.27
CA VAL A 36 1.77 2.08 -11.19
C VAL A 36 1.72 3.58 -10.92
N THR A 37 1.77 4.38 -11.97
CA THR A 37 1.72 5.85 -11.87
C THR A 37 0.29 6.39 -11.95
N GLY A 38 0.10 7.65 -11.56
CA GLY A 38 -1.19 8.33 -11.74
C GLY A 38 -1.65 8.38 -13.20
N LYS A 39 -0.70 8.42 -14.16
CA LYS A 39 -1.00 8.42 -15.59
C LYS A 39 -1.60 7.10 -16.05
N ASP A 40 -1.06 5.99 -15.57
CA ASP A 40 -1.54 4.64 -15.90
C ASP A 40 -2.97 4.43 -15.39
N ILE A 41 -3.25 4.91 -14.18
CA ILE A 41 -4.60 4.89 -13.58
C ILE A 41 -5.58 5.70 -14.42
N MET A 42 -5.22 6.92 -14.82
CA MET A 42 -6.09 7.76 -15.66
C MET A 42 -6.38 7.09 -17.01
N ASN A 43 -5.38 6.46 -17.63
CA ASN A 43 -5.55 5.77 -18.91
C ASN A 43 -6.55 4.61 -18.80
N ILE A 44 -6.48 3.81 -17.73
CA ILE A 44 -7.41 2.69 -17.51
C ILE A 44 -8.83 3.16 -17.21
N LEU A 45 -8.97 4.19 -16.37
CA LEU A 45 -10.27 4.75 -16.02
C LEU A 45 -10.84 5.68 -17.11
N GLN A 46 -10.09 5.91 -18.20
CA GLN A 46 -10.42 6.86 -19.27
C GLN A 46 -10.72 8.28 -18.76
N LEU A 47 -9.99 8.70 -17.71
CA LEU A 47 -10.15 10.02 -17.10
C LEU A 47 -9.32 11.07 -17.86
N LYS A 48 -9.95 12.21 -18.17
CA LYS A 48 -9.27 13.34 -18.83
C LYS A 48 -8.43 14.18 -17.87
N CYS A 49 -8.80 14.20 -16.59
CA CYS A 49 -8.11 14.94 -15.55
C CYS A 49 -7.91 14.05 -14.32
N GLY A 50 -6.84 14.31 -13.58
CA GLY A 50 -6.65 13.75 -12.25
C GLY A 50 -7.73 14.22 -11.27
N GLY A 51 -7.79 13.61 -10.09
CA GLY A 51 -8.75 13.99 -9.07
C GLY A 51 -8.81 13.01 -7.90
N PRO A 52 -9.79 13.17 -7.00
CA PRO A 52 -9.96 12.32 -5.82
C PRO A 52 -10.02 10.82 -6.17
N SER A 53 -10.65 10.45 -7.28
CA SER A 53 -10.74 9.06 -7.74
C SER A 53 -9.36 8.46 -8.08
N VAL A 54 -8.46 9.24 -8.68
CA VAL A 54 -7.09 8.77 -8.96
C VAL A 54 -6.34 8.53 -7.66
N LYS A 55 -6.48 9.41 -6.67
CA LYS A 55 -5.87 9.24 -5.34
C LYS A 55 -6.39 7.99 -4.62
N GLU A 56 -7.70 7.75 -4.68
CA GLU A 56 -8.32 6.54 -4.12
C GLU A 56 -7.71 5.27 -4.74
N TRP A 57 -7.58 5.23 -6.07
CA TRP A 57 -6.96 4.11 -6.77
C TRP A 57 -5.47 3.98 -6.46
N GLN A 58 -4.71 5.07 -6.37
CA GLN A 58 -3.31 5.03 -5.97
C GLN A 58 -3.12 4.36 -4.60
N GLN A 59 -3.99 4.68 -3.63
CA GLN A 59 -3.93 4.05 -2.30
C GLN A 59 -4.26 2.55 -2.37
N LYS A 60 -5.26 2.15 -3.16
CA LYS A 60 -5.61 0.73 -3.36
C LYS A 60 -4.48 -0.06 -4.01
N LEU A 61 -3.84 0.51 -5.03
CA LEU A 61 -2.75 -0.15 -5.75
C LEU A 61 -1.48 -0.24 -4.88
N LEU A 62 -1.21 0.77 -4.04
CA LEU A 62 -0.12 0.68 -3.07
C LEU A 62 -0.39 -0.43 -2.04
N ALA A 63 -1.61 -0.54 -1.53
CA ALA A 63 -1.98 -1.63 -0.63
C ALA A 63 -1.86 -3.01 -1.31
N TRP A 64 -2.26 -3.11 -2.59
CA TRP A 64 -2.08 -4.33 -3.39
C TRP A 64 -0.60 -4.69 -3.54
N GLN A 65 0.26 -3.73 -3.87
CA GLN A 65 1.71 -3.93 -4.00
C GLN A 65 2.35 -4.40 -2.69
N LEU A 66 1.95 -3.83 -1.55
CA LEU A 66 2.43 -4.27 -0.23
C LEU A 66 1.99 -5.69 0.10
N ALA A 67 0.78 -6.09 -0.33
CA ALA A 67 0.27 -7.45 -0.14
C ALA A 67 0.89 -8.45 -1.14
N ASN A 68 1.46 -7.98 -2.25
CA ASN A 68 2.02 -8.81 -3.32
C ASN A 68 3.45 -8.32 -3.67
N PRO A 69 4.47 -8.61 -2.84
CA PRO A 69 5.81 -8.05 -3.00
C PRO A 69 6.52 -8.43 -4.31
N ALA A 70 6.17 -9.58 -4.88
CA ALA A 70 6.68 -10.07 -6.17
C ALA A 70 5.79 -9.70 -7.36
N GLY A 71 4.69 -8.98 -7.11
CA GLY A 71 3.74 -8.59 -8.13
C GLY A 71 4.33 -7.58 -9.11
N THR A 72 3.90 -7.68 -10.35
CA THR A 72 4.31 -6.81 -11.45
C THR A 72 3.34 -5.65 -11.64
N ALA A 73 3.78 -4.62 -12.37
CA ALA A 73 2.89 -3.52 -12.77
C ALA A 73 1.68 -4.03 -13.57
N ASP A 74 1.88 -4.98 -14.49
CA ASP A 74 0.81 -5.53 -15.31
C ASP A 74 -0.24 -6.29 -14.48
N GLU A 75 0.19 -7.11 -13.51
CA GLU A 75 -0.73 -7.80 -12.59
C GLU A 75 -1.51 -6.82 -11.71
N CYS A 76 -0.85 -5.76 -11.23
CA CYS A 76 -1.48 -4.70 -10.45
C CYS A 76 -2.55 -3.96 -11.27
N LEU A 77 -2.24 -3.63 -12.53
CA LEU A 77 -3.18 -2.99 -13.45
C LEU A 77 -4.34 -3.92 -13.83
N GLU A 78 -4.09 -5.21 -14.00
CA GLU A 78 -5.15 -6.16 -14.31
C GLU A 78 -6.09 -6.32 -13.11
N TRP A 79 -5.56 -6.42 -11.89
CA TRP A 79 -6.36 -6.41 -10.67
C TRP A 79 -7.23 -5.15 -10.56
N MET A 80 -6.68 -3.98 -10.91
CA MET A 80 -7.41 -2.72 -10.96
C MET A 80 -8.62 -2.79 -11.89
N ARG A 81 -8.41 -3.26 -13.14
CA ARG A 81 -9.48 -3.39 -14.14
C ARG A 81 -10.59 -4.31 -13.65
N GLN A 82 -10.24 -5.49 -13.16
CA GLN A 82 -11.20 -6.46 -12.66
C GLN A 82 -12.00 -5.92 -11.46
N THR A 83 -11.33 -5.23 -10.54
CA THR A 83 -11.96 -4.61 -9.37
C THR A 83 -12.90 -3.48 -9.78
N HIS A 84 -12.50 -2.65 -10.75
CA HIS A 84 -13.34 -1.57 -11.26
C HIS A 84 -14.58 -2.08 -11.99
N LEU A 85 -14.44 -3.10 -12.85
CA LEU A 85 -15.55 -3.73 -13.57
C LEU A 85 -16.58 -4.35 -12.62
N LYS A 86 -16.12 -5.01 -11.54
CA LYS A 86 -17.02 -5.55 -10.51
C LYS A 86 -17.84 -4.46 -9.82
N ARG A 87 -17.21 -3.32 -9.51
CA ARG A 87 -17.89 -2.17 -8.91
C ARG A 87 -18.99 -1.61 -9.83
N ILE A 88 -18.69 -1.41 -11.11
CA ILE A 88 -19.67 -0.92 -12.10
C ILE A 88 -20.85 -1.89 -12.25
N LYS A 89 -20.63 -3.20 -12.21
CA LYS A 89 -21.72 -4.19 -12.34
C LYS A 89 -22.64 -4.27 -11.12
N MET A 90 -22.23 -3.72 -9.99
CA MET A 90 -22.99 -3.74 -8.73
C MET A 90 -23.71 -2.41 -8.46
N GLU A 91 -23.43 -1.37 -9.25
CA GLU A 91 -24.09 -0.06 -9.26
C GLU A 91 -25.23 -0.06 -10.30
#